data_AF-A0A7S3AK21-F1
#
_entry.id   AF-A0A7S3AK21-F1
#
_cell.length_a   1.000
_cell.length_b   1.000
_cell.length_c   1.000
_cell.angle_alpha   90.00
_cell.angle_beta   90.00
_cell.angle_gamma   90.00
#
_symmetry.space_group_name_H-M   'P 1'
#
loop_
_entity.id
_entity.type
_entity.pdbx_description
1 polymer ?
#
loop_
_entity_poly.entity_id
_entity_poly.type
_entity_poly.pdbx_seq_one_letter_code
_entity_poly.pdbx_strand_id
1 'polypeptide(L)'
;AKRGITKLGEEPDGYCDKGGCDLNPFRIGNTSYYGPGDAFQVDTTLPMTVTTQFLTSDGTPNGDLVEIRRLYKQGGKLIANANAGASYGKEFDSVSDGMCAKQKDYFGEADVFTRKGGLRTLGEAMRRGMVLVMSIWDDPGAGMKWLDSTDPYPVPAWIRGASRGSCTQEEGDAANARAQHPDAHVVYEKIRYGEIGSTY
;
A
#
# COMPACT_ATOMS: atom_id res chain seq x y z
N ALA A 1 34.02 7.34 8.76
CA ALA A 1 32.84 6.76 9.44
C ALA A 1 32.24 5.70 8.53
N LYS A 2 32.10 4.46 9.02
CA LYS A 2 31.63 3.31 8.22
C LYS A 2 30.19 3.58 7.74
N ARG A 3 29.99 3.67 6.42
CA ARG A 3 28.66 3.65 5.80
C ARG A 3 28.07 2.27 6.05
N GLY A 4 27.23 2.16 7.09
CA GLY A 4 26.40 0.99 7.29
C GLY A 4 25.47 0.87 6.09
N ILE A 5 25.47 -0.30 5.45
CA ILE A 5 24.44 -0.69 4.50
C ILE A 5 23.14 -0.76 5.29
N THR A 6 22.32 0.29 5.23
CA THR A 6 20.90 0.17 5.53
C THR A 6 20.33 -0.69 4.41
N LYS A 7 20.20 -2.00 4.68
CA LYS A 7 19.39 -2.90 3.87
C LYS A 7 18.01 -2.25 3.73
N LEU A 8 17.52 -2.13 2.51
CA LEU A 8 16.23 -1.51 2.11
C LEU A 8 16.27 0.03 1.94
N GLY A 9 17.01 0.50 0.94
CA GLY A 9 16.58 1.54 -0.02
C GLY A 9 16.25 2.97 0.42
N GLU A 10 16.24 3.32 1.70
CA GLU A 10 15.85 4.69 2.12
C GLU A 10 17.05 5.61 2.30
N GLU A 11 17.03 6.77 1.63
CA GLU A 11 17.83 7.93 2.03
C GLU A 11 17.09 8.69 3.15
N PRO A 12 17.52 8.61 4.42
CA PRO A 12 16.83 9.23 5.55
C PRO A 12 16.89 10.77 5.56
N ASP A 13 17.72 11.37 4.69
CA ASP A 13 18.09 12.79 4.75
C ASP A 13 17.30 13.68 3.75
N GLY A 14 16.36 13.11 3.00
CA GLY A 14 15.49 13.87 2.08
C GLY A 14 14.32 14.59 2.75
N TYR A 15 13.65 15.52 2.06
CA TYR A 15 12.46 16.22 2.58
C TYR A 15 11.25 15.30 2.71
N CYS A 16 11.09 14.36 1.78
CA CYS A 16 9.95 13.46 1.70
C CYS A 16 10.30 12.06 2.21
N ASP A 17 9.30 11.37 2.74
CA ASP A 17 9.34 9.93 2.96
C ASP A 17 9.07 9.20 1.64
N LYS A 18 10.06 8.50 1.10
CA LYS A 18 9.94 7.72 -0.14
C LYS A 18 9.41 6.30 0.10
N GLY A 19 9.68 5.74 1.28
CA GLY A 19 9.27 4.37 1.61
C GLY A 19 7.81 4.30 2.03
N GLY A 20 7.31 5.37 2.64
CA GLY A 20 5.92 5.46 3.09
C GLY A 20 5.59 4.49 4.22
N CYS A 21 4.30 4.40 4.50
CA CYS A 21 3.70 3.38 5.34
C CYS A 21 2.63 2.65 4.53
N ASP A 22 2.99 1.46 4.05
CA ASP A 22 2.20 0.67 3.11
C ASP A 22 1.38 -0.43 3.79
N LEU A 23 0.23 -0.76 3.23
CA LEU A 23 -0.56 -1.93 3.62
C LEU A 23 -0.88 -2.74 2.37
N ASN A 24 0.07 -3.57 1.95
CA ASN A 24 -0.09 -4.57 0.90
C ASN A 24 -0.45 -5.93 1.56
N PRO A 25 -1.66 -6.48 1.33
CA PRO A 25 -2.11 -7.76 1.89
C PRO A 25 -1.13 -8.92 1.69
N PHE A 26 -0.52 -9.02 0.51
CA PHE A 26 0.45 -10.06 0.20
C PHE A 26 1.74 -9.87 1.01
N ARG A 27 2.23 -8.63 1.07
CA ARG A 27 3.44 -8.26 1.82
C ARG A 27 3.32 -8.53 3.32
N ILE A 28 2.11 -8.39 3.85
CA ILE A 28 1.80 -8.69 5.25
C ILE A 28 1.44 -10.16 5.51
N GLY A 29 1.59 -11.03 4.51
CA GLY A 29 1.47 -12.47 4.63
C GLY A 29 0.11 -13.06 4.25
N ASN A 30 -0.86 -12.24 3.84
CA ASN A 30 -2.16 -12.70 3.37
C ASN A 30 -2.18 -12.81 1.83
N THR A 31 -1.59 -13.90 1.32
CA THR A 31 -1.37 -14.12 -0.11
C THR A 31 -2.61 -14.55 -0.89
N SER A 32 -3.73 -14.84 -0.22
CA SER A 32 -5.02 -15.22 -0.83
C SER A 32 -6.09 -14.12 -0.71
N TYR A 33 -5.72 -12.91 -0.31
CA TYR A 33 -6.68 -11.82 -0.13
C TYR A 33 -7.05 -11.12 -1.44
N TYR A 34 -6.07 -10.70 -2.24
CA TYR A 34 -6.27 -9.89 -3.45
C TYR A 34 -5.53 -10.54 -4.63
N GLY A 35 -6.27 -10.95 -5.66
CA GLY A 35 -5.67 -11.64 -6.82
C GLY A 35 -6.71 -12.09 -7.85
N PRO A 36 -6.28 -12.77 -8.93
CA PRO A 36 -7.17 -13.13 -10.04
C PRO A 36 -7.95 -14.42 -9.75
N GLY A 37 -9.29 -14.33 -9.74
CA GLY A 37 -10.21 -15.46 -9.62
C GLY A 37 -10.91 -15.57 -8.27
N ASP A 38 -11.89 -16.46 -8.22
CA ASP A 38 -12.79 -16.67 -7.07
C ASP A 38 -12.13 -17.31 -5.84
N ALA A 39 -10.90 -17.81 -5.99
CA ALA A 39 -10.06 -18.27 -4.88
C ALA A 39 -9.57 -17.12 -3.97
N PHE A 40 -9.66 -15.87 -4.41
CA PHE A 40 -9.25 -14.68 -3.65
C PHE A 40 -10.46 -14.01 -2.98
N GLN A 41 -10.24 -13.34 -1.84
CA GLN A 41 -11.31 -12.58 -1.17
C GLN A 41 -11.78 -11.39 -1.99
N VAL A 42 -10.86 -10.74 -2.70
CA VAL A 42 -11.08 -9.69 -3.70
C VAL A 42 -10.57 -10.22 -5.04
N ASP A 43 -11.51 -10.52 -5.94
CA ASP A 43 -11.24 -11.08 -7.26
C ASP A 43 -10.94 -9.96 -8.27
N THR A 44 -9.69 -9.81 -8.65
CA THR A 44 -9.23 -8.78 -9.59
C THR A 44 -9.68 -8.98 -11.03
N THR A 45 -10.32 -10.10 -11.37
CA THR A 45 -10.93 -10.32 -12.70
C THR A 45 -12.29 -9.65 -12.83
N LEU A 46 -12.84 -9.13 -11.72
CA LEU A 46 -14.14 -8.46 -11.67
C LEU A 46 -13.99 -6.99 -11.23
N PRO A 47 -14.87 -6.08 -11.70
CA PRO A 47 -14.94 -4.73 -11.16
C PRO A 47 -15.15 -4.73 -9.65
N MET A 48 -14.52 -3.77 -8.95
CA MET A 48 -14.64 -3.60 -7.51
C MET A 48 -14.86 -2.13 -7.13
N THR A 49 -15.58 -1.91 -6.04
CA THR A 49 -15.56 -0.62 -5.35
C THR A 49 -14.48 -0.65 -4.29
N VAL A 50 -13.63 0.37 -4.28
CA VAL A 50 -12.60 0.58 -3.25
C VAL A 50 -13.01 1.79 -2.41
N THR A 51 -13.30 1.58 -1.13
CA THR A 51 -13.64 2.66 -0.19
C THR A 51 -12.47 2.91 0.75
N THR A 52 -11.99 4.15 0.79
CA THR A 52 -10.95 4.59 1.75
C THR A 52 -11.55 5.63 2.69
N GLN A 53 -11.34 5.47 3.99
CA GLN A 53 -11.84 6.38 5.02
C GLN A 53 -10.67 6.98 5.78
N PHE A 54 -10.75 8.27 6.08
CA PHE A 54 -9.71 9.03 6.77
C PHE A 54 -10.27 9.51 8.10
N LEU A 55 -9.92 8.82 9.18
CA LEU A 55 -10.48 9.05 10.51
C LEU A 55 -9.58 9.99 11.30
N THR A 56 -10.20 10.94 11.97
CA THR A 56 -9.52 11.90 12.84
C THR A 56 -9.67 11.55 14.30
N SER A 57 -8.76 12.06 15.13
CA SER A 57 -8.65 11.78 16.57
C SER A 57 -9.92 12.05 17.37
N ASP A 58 -10.74 13.02 16.93
CA ASP A 58 -11.98 13.44 17.58
C ASP A 58 -13.24 13.23 16.72
N GLY A 59 -13.09 12.58 15.56
CA GLY A 59 -14.19 12.36 14.61
C GLY A 59 -14.65 13.62 13.88
N THR A 60 -13.94 14.74 13.97
CA THR A 60 -14.27 16.00 13.28
C THR A 60 -13.31 16.29 12.12
N PRO A 61 -13.66 17.17 11.17
CA PRO A 61 -12.73 17.59 10.10
C PRO A 61 -11.49 18.34 10.60
N ASN A 62 -11.49 18.82 11.85
CA ASN A 62 -10.40 19.61 12.42
C ASN A 62 -9.39 18.77 13.21
N GLY A 63 -9.78 17.58 13.68
CA GLY A 63 -8.89 16.66 14.37
C GLY A 63 -7.70 16.23 13.51
N ASP A 64 -6.70 15.65 14.18
CA ASP A 64 -5.54 15.08 13.50
C ASP A 64 -5.93 13.76 12.85
N LEU A 65 -5.42 13.48 11.64
CA LEU A 65 -5.59 12.18 11.00
C LEU A 65 -4.88 11.11 11.86
N VAL A 66 -5.60 10.06 12.26
CA VAL A 66 -5.09 8.99 13.12
C VAL A 66 -5.21 7.60 12.50
N GLU A 67 -6.10 7.41 11.53
CA GLU A 67 -6.33 6.10 10.93
C GLU A 67 -6.84 6.23 9.48
N ILE A 68 -6.29 5.42 8.58
CA ILE A 68 -6.79 5.25 7.22
C ILE A 68 -7.33 3.83 7.06
N ARG A 69 -8.65 3.69 6.90
CA ARG A 69 -9.33 2.40 6.72
C ARG A 69 -9.61 2.12 5.25
N ARG A 70 -9.69 0.84 4.92
CA ARG A 70 -9.99 0.33 3.58
C ARG A 70 -11.13 -0.67 3.64
N LEU A 71 -12.01 -0.63 2.65
CA LEU A 71 -13.05 -1.63 2.42
C LEU A 71 -13.15 -1.88 0.91
N TYR A 72 -13.58 -3.08 0.54
CA TYR A 72 -13.90 -3.43 -0.83
C TYR A 72 -15.37 -3.86 -0.95
N LYS A 73 -15.96 -3.69 -2.12
CA LYS A 73 -17.26 -4.27 -2.45
C LYS A 73 -17.22 -4.88 -3.85
N GLN A 74 -17.60 -6.15 -3.94
CA GLN A 74 -17.71 -6.91 -5.18
C GLN A 74 -18.93 -7.82 -5.14
N GLY A 75 -19.68 -7.92 -6.25
CA GLY A 75 -20.88 -8.76 -6.31
C GLY A 75 -21.93 -8.43 -5.23
N GLY A 76 -22.00 -7.18 -4.78
CA GLY A 76 -22.87 -6.75 -3.67
C GLY A 76 -22.38 -7.11 -2.26
N LYS A 77 -21.30 -7.89 -2.13
CA LYS A 77 -20.69 -8.27 -0.86
C LYS A 77 -19.69 -7.21 -0.41
N LEU A 78 -19.85 -6.73 0.83
CA LEU A 78 -18.84 -5.91 1.50
C LEU A 78 -17.72 -6.81 2.04
N ILE A 79 -16.48 -6.40 1.83
CA ILE A 79 -15.26 -7.14 2.16
C ILE A 79 -14.40 -6.22 3.03
N ALA A 80 -14.12 -6.66 4.26
CA ALA A 80 -13.21 -5.96 5.18
C ALA A 80 -11.78 -6.00 4.66
N ASN A 81 -10.92 -5.04 5.03
CA ASN A 81 -9.52 -5.03 4.62
C ASN A 81 -8.77 -6.29 5.08
N ALA A 82 -7.65 -6.60 4.44
CA ALA A 82 -6.76 -7.64 4.92
C ALA A 82 -6.23 -7.29 6.30
N ASN A 83 -6.27 -8.26 7.21
CA ASN A 83 -5.64 -8.15 8.52
C ASN A 83 -4.24 -8.78 8.44
N ALA A 84 -3.25 -8.01 8.87
CA ALA A 84 -1.84 -8.41 8.97
C ALA A 84 -1.60 -9.55 10.00
N GLY A 85 -2.60 -9.83 10.84
CA GLY A 85 -2.63 -10.95 11.78
C GLY A 85 -1.54 -10.89 12.86
N ALA A 86 -1.34 -12.02 13.54
CA ALA A 86 -0.38 -12.15 14.65
C ALA A 86 1.10 -11.97 14.25
N SER A 87 1.42 -11.91 12.94
CA SER A 87 2.79 -11.76 12.41
C SER A 87 3.50 -10.52 12.97
N TYR A 88 2.75 -9.49 13.37
CA TYR A 88 3.26 -8.24 13.94
C TYR A 88 3.06 -8.11 15.45
N GLY A 89 2.61 -9.17 16.12
CA GLY A 89 2.24 -9.16 17.55
C GLY A 89 0.97 -8.38 17.88
N LYS A 90 0.24 -7.90 16.87
CA LYS A 90 -1.07 -7.24 16.97
C LYS A 90 -1.79 -7.33 15.62
N GLU A 91 -3.11 -7.40 15.66
CA GLU A 91 -3.96 -7.27 14.48
C GLU A 91 -3.93 -5.84 13.91
N PHE A 92 -3.67 -5.74 12.61
CA PHE A 92 -3.68 -4.49 11.86
C PHE A 92 -4.45 -4.67 10.57
N ASP A 93 -5.56 -3.96 10.42
CA ASP A 93 -6.40 -3.93 9.21
C ASP A 93 -6.52 -2.51 8.62
N SER A 94 -5.78 -1.55 9.18
CA SER A 94 -5.78 -0.15 8.80
C SER A 94 -4.39 0.47 8.94
N VAL A 95 -4.18 1.61 8.28
CA VAL A 95 -2.95 2.39 8.42
C VAL A 95 -3.10 3.32 9.64
N SER A 96 -2.22 3.16 10.62
CA SER A 96 -2.06 4.02 11.79
C SER A 96 -0.57 4.18 12.09
N ASP A 97 -0.15 5.24 12.79
CA ASP A 97 1.26 5.41 13.16
C ASP A 97 1.80 4.19 13.95
N GLY A 98 0.95 3.58 14.80
CA GLY A 98 1.29 2.36 15.53
C GLY A 98 1.46 1.12 14.63
N MET A 99 0.69 1.02 13.54
CA MET A 99 0.88 -0.01 12.51
C MET A 99 2.20 0.21 11.78
N CYS A 100 2.45 1.45 11.31
CA CYS A 100 3.65 1.82 10.57
C CYS A 100 4.93 1.47 11.35
N ALA A 101 5.01 1.88 12.61
CA ALA A 101 6.17 1.60 13.47
C ALA A 101 6.40 0.08 13.65
N LYS A 102 5.32 -0.69 13.86
CA LYS A 102 5.41 -2.15 14.03
C LYS A 102 5.78 -2.90 12.76
N GLN A 103 5.23 -2.48 11.62
CA GLN A 103 5.57 -3.02 10.31
C GLN A 103 7.05 -2.77 9.99
N LYS A 104 7.51 -1.53 10.13
CA LYS A 104 8.89 -1.15 9.85
C LYS A 104 9.87 -1.91 10.74
N ASP A 105 9.60 -2.00 12.04
CA ASP A 105 10.39 -2.82 12.98
C ASP A 105 10.41 -4.31 12.57
N TYR A 106 9.25 -4.88 12.22
CA TYR A 106 9.15 -6.28 11.81
C TYR A 106 9.90 -6.57 10.52
N PHE A 107 9.88 -5.67 9.54
CA PHE A 107 10.63 -5.79 8.28
C PHE A 107 12.11 -5.40 8.43
N GLY A 108 12.51 -4.78 9.54
CA GLY A 108 13.87 -4.25 9.72
C GLY A 108 14.15 -3.03 8.84
N GLU A 109 13.12 -2.24 8.53
CA GLU A 109 13.18 -1.01 7.76
C GLU A 109 13.26 0.22 8.69
N ALA A 110 13.77 1.33 8.17
CA ALA A 110 13.77 2.57 8.94
C ALA A 110 12.36 3.19 8.95
N ASP A 111 11.91 3.66 10.11
CA ASP A 111 10.64 4.37 10.21
C ASP A 111 10.82 5.85 9.84
N VAL A 112 10.97 6.13 8.54
CA VAL A 112 11.01 7.51 8.01
C VAL A 112 9.64 8.18 8.19
N PHE A 113 8.55 7.46 7.96
CA PHE A 113 7.18 7.97 8.06
C PHE A 113 6.92 8.66 9.40
N THR A 114 7.15 7.96 10.51
CA THR A 114 6.98 8.53 11.85
C THR A 114 7.97 9.68 12.11
N ARG A 115 9.23 9.56 11.65
CA ARG A 115 10.22 10.65 11.77
C ARG A 115 9.83 11.91 11.01
N LYS A 116 9.06 11.78 9.93
CA LYS A 116 8.49 12.90 9.15
C LYS A 116 7.13 13.38 9.69
N GLY A 117 6.72 12.90 10.86
CA GLY A 117 5.53 13.35 11.57
C GLY A 117 4.25 12.60 11.22
N GLY A 118 4.38 11.42 10.58
CA GLY A 118 3.34 10.41 10.46
C GLY A 118 2.02 10.88 9.86
N LEU A 119 0.94 10.26 10.30
CA LEU A 119 -0.40 10.57 9.82
C LEU A 119 -0.84 12.01 10.14
N ARG A 120 -0.38 12.61 11.24
CA ARG A 120 -0.67 14.02 11.54
C ARG A 120 -0.22 14.93 10.39
N THR A 121 1.01 14.75 9.92
CA THR A 121 1.58 15.57 8.83
C THR A 121 0.89 15.30 7.49
N LEU A 122 0.51 14.05 7.23
CA LEU A 122 -0.33 13.71 6.07
C LEU A 122 -1.71 14.40 6.16
N GLY A 123 -2.34 14.38 7.34
CA GLY A 123 -3.61 15.05 7.61
C GLY A 123 -3.54 16.57 7.43
N GLU A 124 -2.44 17.21 7.82
CA GLU A 124 -2.20 18.63 7.54
C GLU A 124 -2.12 18.93 6.04
N ALA A 125 -1.50 18.03 5.25
CA ALA A 125 -1.47 18.16 3.80
C ALA A 125 -2.87 18.01 3.18
N MET A 126 -3.63 17.00 3.62
CA MET A 126 -5.02 16.79 3.20
C MET A 126 -5.90 18.00 3.52
N ARG A 127 -5.73 18.61 4.70
CA ARG A 127 -6.49 19.79 5.13
C ARG A 127 -6.24 21.02 4.26
N ARG A 128 -5.04 21.15 3.68
CA ARG A 128 -4.72 22.21 2.70
C ARG A 128 -5.34 21.97 1.32
N GLY A 129 -5.90 20.79 1.09
CA GLY A 129 -6.38 20.34 -0.21
C GLY A 129 -5.29 19.60 -0.99
N MET A 130 -5.70 18.49 -1.61
CA MET A 130 -4.86 17.69 -2.49
C MET A 130 -5.58 17.53 -3.83
N VAL A 131 -4.80 17.29 -4.90
CA VAL A 131 -5.33 17.05 -6.25
C VAL A 131 -5.43 15.54 -6.48
N LEU A 132 -6.56 15.08 -7.01
CA LEU A 132 -6.73 13.69 -7.45
C LEU A 132 -5.91 13.44 -8.72
N VAL A 133 -5.12 12.37 -8.72
CA VAL A 133 -4.34 11.91 -9.88
C VAL A 133 -4.78 10.49 -10.24
N MET A 134 -4.96 10.22 -11.53
CA MET A 134 -5.20 8.89 -12.09
C MET A 134 -4.17 8.64 -13.20
N SER A 135 -3.53 7.48 -13.18
CA SER A 135 -2.42 7.16 -14.09
C SER A 135 -2.30 5.67 -14.34
N ILE A 136 -1.80 5.32 -15.51
CA ILE A 136 -1.30 3.98 -15.86
C ILE A 136 0.16 4.15 -16.32
N TRP A 137 1.07 3.36 -15.76
CA TRP A 137 2.50 3.48 -16.01
C TRP A 137 3.20 2.16 -15.68
N ASP A 138 4.34 1.93 -16.32
CA ASP A 138 5.32 0.90 -15.96
C ASP A 138 6.55 1.56 -15.32
N ASP A 139 7.42 0.76 -14.71
CA ASP A 139 8.58 1.27 -13.97
C ASP A 139 9.89 0.79 -14.62
N PRO A 140 10.52 1.60 -15.50
CA PRO A 140 11.79 1.24 -16.13
C PRO A 140 12.96 1.07 -15.15
N GLY A 141 12.84 1.55 -13.91
CA GLY A 141 13.88 1.48 -12.90
C GLY A 141 13.82 0.19 -12.09
N ALA A 142 12.69 -0.07 -11.44
CA ALA A 142 12.52 -1.23 -10.57
C ALA A 142 11.62 -2.33 -11.16
N GLY A 143 11.05 -2.15 -12.35
CA GLY A 143 10.17 -3.12 -12.99
C GLY A 143 8.99 -3.52 -12.11
N MET A 144 8.41 -2.56 -11.38
CA MET A 144 7.28 -2.71 -10.47
C MET A 144 7.42 -3.74 -9.33
N LYS A 145 8.62 -4.31 -9.13
CA LYS A 145 8.88 -5.37 -8.12
C LYS A 145 8.47 -4.99 -6.70
N TRP A 146 8.60 -3.71 -6.35
CA TRP A 146 8.21 -3.15 -5.05
C TRP A 146 6.70 -3.24 -4.78
N LEU A 147 5.89 -3.55 -5.81
CA LEU A 147 4.45 -3.73 -5.73
C LEU A 147 4.04 -5.21 -5.79
N ASP A 148 4.56 -5.98 -6.76
CA ASP A 148 3.97 -7.26 -7.17
C ASP A 148 4.93 -8.47 -7.21
N SER A 149 6.19 -8.29 -6.81
CA SER A 149 7.22 -9.34 -6.85
C SER A 149 8.00 -9.43 -5.53
N THR A 150 9.23 -9.94 -5.57
CA THR A 150 10.19 -9.89 -4.47
C THR A 150 11.12 -8.69 -4.63
N ASP A 151 11.17 -7.82 -3.62
CA ASP A 151 11.95 -6.57 -3.63
C ASP A 151 12.64 -6.31 -2.27
N PRO A 152 13.92 -5.88 -2.26
CA PRO A 152 14.74 -5.49 -3.42
C PRO A 152 15.44 -6.68 -4.06
N TYR A 153 15.68 -6.63 -5.36
CA TYR A 153 16.56 -7.60 -6.02
C TYR A 153 18.02 -7.44 -5.53
N PRO A 154 18.76 -8.52 -5.22
CA PRO A 154 18.42 -9.94 -5.29
C PRO A 154 18.06 -10.56 -3.92
N VAL A 155 17.42 -9.82 -3.02
CA VAL A 155 17.03 -10.33 -1.68
C VAL A 155 16.06 -11.51 -1.83
N PRO A 156 16.29 -12.62 -1.11
CA PRO A 156 15.39 -13.77 -1.18
C PRO A 156 14.00 -13.51 -0.60
N ALA A 157 12.97 -14.17 -1.15
CA ALA A 157 11.57 -13.98 -0.78
C ALA A 157 11.24 -14.32 0.70
N TRP A 158 12.05 -15.15 1.37
CA TRP A 158 11.84 -15.49 2.79
C TRP A 158 12.30 -14.39 3.76
N ILE A 159 12.95 -13.33 3.27
CA ILE A 159 13.21 -12.16 4.09
C ILE A 159 11.88 -11.43 4.35
N ARG A 160 11.62 -11.10 5.61
CA ARG A 160 10.39 -10.42 6.04
C ARG A 160 10.19 -9.12 5.25
N GLY A 161 9.01 -8.96 4.66
CA GLY A 161 8.65 -7.79 3.87
C GLY A 161 9.22 -7.76 2.44
N ALA A 162 10.02 -8.76 2.03
CA ALA A 162 10.59 -8.80 0.69
C ALA A 162 9.59 -9.30 -0.36
N SER A 163 8.76 -10.29 -0.03
CA SER A 163 7.74 -10.84 -0.92
C SER A 163 6.48 -9.96 -0.91
N ARG A 164 6.06 -9.44 -2.08
CA ARG A 164 4.99 -8.42 -2.22
C ARG A 164 3.91 -8.79 -3.23
N GLY A 165 4.16 -9.82 -4.03
CA GLY A 165 3.19 -10.43 -4.92
C GLY A 165 3.75 -11.71 -5.54
N SER A 166 3.02 -12.25 -6.50
CA SER A 166 3.32 -13.54 -7.13
C SER A 166 4.21 -13.45 -8.38
N CYS A 167 4.45 -12.25 -8.91
CA CYS A 167 5.23 -12.08 -10.13
C CYS A 167 6.70 -12.45 -9.92
N THR A 168 7.34 -13.03 -10.93
CA THR A 168 8.80 -13.21 -10.93
C THR A 168 9.52 -11.86 -11.03
N GLN A 169 10.82 -11.83 -10.72
CA GLN A 169 11.58 -10.57 -10.67
C GLN A 169 11.86 -9.99 -12.08
N GLU A 170 11.60 -10.78 -13.12
CA GLU A 170 11.83 -10.48 -14.53
C GLU A 170 10.57 -10.06 -15.29
N GLU A 171 9.36 -10.38 -14.78
CA GLU A 171 8.08 -10.10 -15.43
C GLU A 171 7.82 -8.61 -15.67
N GLY A 172 8.26 -7.75 -14.75
CA GLY A 172 8.02 -6.31 -14.83
C GLY A 172 9.03 -5.52 -15.67
N ASP A 173 9.86 -6.17 -16.49
CA ASP A 173 10.70 -5.44 -17.45
C ASP A 173 9.83 -4.56 -18.37
N ALA A 174 10.10 -3.26 -18.37
CA ALA A 174 9.26 -2.26 -19.05
C ALA A 174 9.14 -2.50 -20.57
N ALA A 175 10.22 -2.92 -21.23
CA ALA A 175 10.19 -3.19 -22.66
C ALA A 175 9.33 -4.43 -22.96
N ASN A 176 9.49 -5.49 -22.18
CA ASN A 176 8.67 -6.70 -22.29
C ASN A 176 7.20 -6.43 -21.98
N ALA A 177 6.90 -5.70 -20.90
CA ALA A 177 5.52 -5.37 -20.50
C ALA A 177 4.78 -4.59 -21.59
N ARG A 178 5.42 -3.56 -22.17
CA ARG A 178 4.85 -2.78 -23.29
C ARG A 178 4.64 -3.61 -24.56
N ALA A 179 5.53 -4.56 -24.83
CA ALA A 179 5.44 -5.42 -26.01
C ALA A 179 4.35 -6.50 -25.86
N GLN A 180 4.19 -7.07 -24.66
CA GLN A 180 3.25 -8.16 -24.38
C GLN A 180 1.84 -7.66 -24.05
N HIS A 181 1.71 -6.47 -23.49
CA HIS A 181 0.43 -5.89 -23.05
C HIS A 181 0.21 -4.47 -23.60
N PRO A 182 0.27 -4.26 -24.93
CA PRO A 182 0.14 -2.93 -25.53
C PRO A 182 -1.26 -2.31 -25.40
N ASP A 183 -2.27 -3.14 -25.14
CA ASP A 183 -3.68 -2.79 -24.96
C ASP A 183 -4.12 -2.77 -23.49
N ALA A 184 -3.18 -2.88 -22.56
CA ALA A 184 -3.44 -2.74 -21.13
C ALA A 184 -4.10 -1.39 -20.83
N HIS A 185 -5.20 -1.43 -20.09
CA HIS A 185 -5.95 -0.25 -19.71
C HIS A 185 -6.52 -0.42 -18.30
N VAL A 186 -6.86 0.70 -17.67
CA VAL A 186 -7.55 0.74 -16.39
C VAL A 186 -8.76 1.65 -16.50
N VAL A 187 -9.87 1.24 -15.89
CA VAL A 187 -11.10 2.02 -15.83
C VAL A 187 -11.31 2.47 -14.39
N TYR A 188 -11.29 3.78 -14.17
CA TYR A 188 -11.74 4.40 -12.93
C TYR A 188 -13.11 5.02 -13.17
N GLU A 189 -14.11 4.57 -12.43
CA GLU A 189 -15.49 5.06 -12.58
C GLU A 189 -16.20 5.18 -11.24
N LYS A 190 -17.37 5.85 -11.24
CA LYS A 190 -18.25 5.99 -10.07
C LYS A 190 -17.51 6.58 -8.85
N ILE A 191 -16.62 7.54 -9.10
CA ILE A 191 -15.90 8.27 -8.05
C ILE A 191 -16.90 9.00 -7.17
N ARG A 192 -16.79 8.79 -5.86
CA ARG A 192 -17.64 9.42 -4.83
C ARG A 192 -16.75 9.90 -3.69
N TYR A 193 -17.11 11.04 -3.11
CA TYR A 193 -16.47 11.60 -1.93
C TYR A 193 -17.55 12.21 -1.04
N GLY A 194 -17.41 12.05 0.27
CA GLY A 194 -18.39 12.51 1.24
C GLY A 194 -18.07 12.03 2.64
N GLU A 195 -19.03 12.19 3.55
CA GLU A 195 -18.92 11.76 4.94
C GLU A 195 -18.71 10.25 5.06
N ILE A 196 -18.06 9.83 6.15
CA ILE A 196 -17.84 8.42 6.46
C ILE A 196 -19.19 7.70 6.49
N GLY A 197 -19.35 6.68 5.64
CA GLY A 197 -20.59 5.91 5.53
C GLY A 197 -21.45 6.24 4.30
N SER A 198 -21.18 7.33 3.59
CA SER A 198 -22.08 7.86 2.54
C SER A 198 -21.82 7.34 1.12
N THR A 199 -20.75 6.57 0.88
CA THR A 199 -20.22 6.35 -0.49
C THR A 199 -20.31 4.91 -1.02
N TYR A 200 -20.92 3.96 -0.30
CA TYR A 200 -20.97 2.53 -0.66
C TYR A 200 -21.94 2.13 -1.78
#